data_AF-A0A9P8GD43-F1
#
_entry.id   AF-A0A9P8GD43-F1
#
_cell.length_a   1.000
_cell.length_b   1.000
_cell.length_c   1.000
_cell.angle_alpha   90.00
_cell.angle_beta   90.00
_cell.angle_gamma   90.00
#
_symmetry.space_group_name_H-M   'P 1'
#
loop_
_entity.id
_entity.type
_entity.pdbx_description
1 polymer ?
#
loop_
_entity_poly.entity_id
_entity_poly.type
_entity_poly.pdbx_seq_one_letter_code
_entity_poly.pdbx_strand_id
1 'polypeptide(L)'
;MLDEIPIEDQYVFTSLRYDGSMKRNAQNPVCCPDSKAAYLIKYHYERLVTAADHLGWYDTNKRLKGPVDLFNRIQTAVTEHKKKTGNKCPFKVRVCLRHNGKMEIGVEPIMAMKQPLLFPTTLDLGKSNQEAASPTPIFKAVLDVLPTRTTTFTRAKTHYRTMYNYARQCASIQSYQDAKEVILFNRDNQVMDGSITTPYFYRDGKWVTPHTDCGGQQGTTRRWAIDQGICHAGIIDVASIKHSEIIWLSNGVKGFFTARFVACNDRLARTPSYESRISQVSRSDSGIEEKHTIPTTHQDEIAEDDIEPGRQKYAPEPGADDFRNSAFNLDVFERALKL
;
A
#
# COMPACT_ATOMS: atom_id res chain seq x y z
N MET A 1 -7.86 8.95 -18.29
CA MET A 1 -8.90 9.35 -17.35
C MET A 1 -8.82 8.41 -16.16
N LEU A 2 -8.51 8.94 -14.97
CA LEU A 2 -8.52 8.22 -13.68
C LEU A 2 -9.80 8.57 -12.89
N ASP A 3 -10.80 9.05 -13.62
CA ASP A 3 -12.22 9.02 -13.29
C ASP A 3 -12.63 7.55 -13.53
N GLU A 4 -13.16 6.74 -12.60
CA GLU A 4 -14.39 6.91 -11.84
C GLU A 4 -14.38 5.91 -10.66
N ILE A 5 -13.90 6.30 -9.49
CA ILE A 5 -14.37 5.65 -8.25
C ILE A 5 -15.21 6.70 -7.54
N PRO A 6 -16.53 6.49 -7.42
CA PRO A 6 -17.40 7.42 -6.72
C PRO A 6 -16.87 7.71 -5.32
N ILE A 7 -16.96 8.96 -4.86
CA ILE A 7 -16.35 9.39 -3.60
C ILE A 7 -16.87 8.58 -2.39
N GLU A 8 -18.11 8.08 -2.49
CA GLU A 8 -18.74 7.18 -1.54
C GLU A 8 -18.03 5.83 -1.39
N ASP A 9 -17.41 5.34 -2.46
CA ASP A 9 -16.66 4.08 -2.50
C ASP A 9 -15.19 4.25 -2.10
N GLN A 10 -14.72 5.49 -2.09
CA GLN A 10 -13.37 5.80 -1.68
C GLN A 10 -13.20 5.68 -0.16
N TYR A 11 -12.13 5.00 0.23
CA TYR A 11 -11.67 4.98 1.62
C TYR A 11 -10.15 5.01 1.73
N VAL A 12 -9.68 5.58 2.83
CA VAL A 12 -8.32 5.39 3.36
C VAL A 12 -8.38 4.27 4.40
N PHE A 13 -7.30 3.53 4.58
CA PHE A 13 -7.31 2.46 5.57
C PHE A 13 -5.98 2.26 6.26
N THR A 14 -6.08 1.61 7.41
CA THR A 14 -4.96 1.18 8.22
C THR A 14 -5.15 -0.27 8.62
N SER A 15 -4.05 -1.03 8.71
CA SER A 15 -4.07 -2.39 9.25
C SER A 15 -3.02 -2.51 10.34
N LEU A 16 -3.44 -2.99 11.51
CA LEU A 16 -2.59 -3.16 12.68
C LEU A 16 -2.78 -4.52 13.35
N ARG A 17 -1.79 -4.92 14.14
CA ARG A 17 -1.89 -6.04 15.07
C ARG A 17 -2.58 -5.62 16.36
N TYR A 18 -3.58 -6.38 16.77
CA TYR A 18 -4.18 -6.31 18.09
C TYR A 18 -3.86 -7.61 18.85
N ASP A 19 -3.15 -7.51 19.96
CA ASP A 19 -2.75 -8.64 20.79
C ASP A 19 -2.97 -8.31 22.27
N GLY A 20 -4.00 -8.91 22.86
CA GLY A 20 -4.32 -8.71 24.28
C GLY A 20 -3.27 -9.26 25.25
N SER A 21 -2.37 -10.15 24.77
CA SER A 21 -1.27 -10.69 25.56
C SER A 21 -0.01 -9.80 25.53
N MET A 22 0.00 -8.76 24.70
CA MET A 22 1.15 -7.87 24.55
C MET A 22 1.44 -7.16 25.89
N LYS A 23 2.65 -7.36 26.40
CA LYS A 23 3.14 -6.65 27.58
C LYS A 23 3.33 -5.17 27.25
N ARG A 24 3.21 -4.30 28.27
CA ARG A 24 3.51 -2.87 28.11
C ARG A 24 4.97 -2.74 27.65
N ASN A 25 5.17 -1.99 26.57
CA ASN A 25 6.49 -1.67 26.04
C ASN A 25 6.57 -0.13 25.92
N ALA A 26 7.63 0.48 26.44
CA ALA A 26 7.83 1.93 26.37
C ALA A 26 7.93 2.44 24.91
N GLN A 27 8.40 1.60 24.00
CA GLN A 27 8.51 1.89 22.58
C GLN A 27 7.19 1.74 21.82
N ASN A 28 6.10 1.27 22.44
CA ASN A 28 4.76 1.32 21.86
C ASN A 28 4.03 2.57 22.39
N PRO A 29 3.90 3.67 21.61
CA PRO A 29 3.23 4.85 22.13
C PRO A 29 1.76 4.58 22.38
N VAL A 30 1.41 4.51 23.65
CA VAL A 30 0.04 4.28 24.14
C VAL A 30 -0.74 5.58 24.16
N CYS A 31 -2.01 5.54 23.76
CA CYS A 31 -2.94 6.65 23.95
C CYS A 31 -3.73 6.55 25.26
N CYS A 32 -3.83 5.34 25.83
CA CYS A 32 -4.39 5.04 27.14
C CYS A 32 -3.78 3.74 27.70
N PRO A 33 -3.91 3.42 29.00
CA PRO A 33 -3.31 2.22 29.59
C PRO A 33 -3.63 0.89 28.86
N ASP A 34 -4.86 0.77 28.36
CA ASP A 34 -5.34 -0.44 27.66
C ASP A 34 -4.85 -0.54 26.21
N SER A 35 -4.39 0.57 25.64
CA SER A 35 -3.93 0.62 24.24
C SER A 35 -2.60 -0.11 23.98
N LYS A 36 -1.96 -0.66 25.02
CA LYS A 36 -0.81 -1.57 24.89
C LYS A 36 -1.08 -2.76 23.97
N ALA A 37 -2.34 -3.20 23.86
CA ALA A 37 -2.75 -4.31 23.01
C ALA A 37 -2.74 -3.96 21.51
N ALA A 38 -2.84 -2.66 21.17
CA ALA A 38 -2.82 -2.18 19.80
C ALA A 38 -1.39 -1.76 19.43
N TYR A 39 -0.79 -2.45 18.47
CA TYR A 39 0.56 -2.16 18.02
C TYR A 39 0.62 -0.81 17.28
N LEU A 40 1.44 0.12 17.79
CA LEU A 40 1.71 1.45 17.22
C LEU A 40 0.46 2.31 16.97
N ILE A 41 -0.54 2.25 17.85
CA ILE A 41 -1.86 2.88 17.65
C ILE A 41 -1.79 4.36 17.29
N LYS A 42 -0.89 5.13 17.92
CA LYS A 42 -0.68 6.56 17.63
C LYS A 42 -0.28 6.79 16.17
N TYR A 43 0.63 5.97 15.64
CA TYR A 43 1.06 6.03 14.24
C TYR A 43 -0.06 5.67 13.27
N HIS A 44 -0.90 4.70 13.64
CA HIS A 44 -2.05 4.32 12.83
C HIS A 44 -3.12 5.42 12.78
N TYR A 45 -3.37 6.11 13.90
CA TYR A 45 -4.25 7.28 13.96
C TYR A 45 -3.73 8.41 13.06
N GLU A 46 -2.48 8.83 13.25
CA GLU A 46 -1.89 9.95 12.49
C GLU A 46 -1.83 9.65 10.99
N ARG A 47 -1.59 8.39 10.60
CA ARG A 47 -1.66 7.97 9.19
C ARG A 47 -3.05 8.18 8.58
N LEU A 48 -4.11 7.85 9.33
CA LEU A 48 -5.49 8.04 8.84
C LEU A 48 -5.82 9.52 8.68
N VAL A 49 -5.47 10.34 9.67
CA VAL A 49 -5.69 11.80 9.64
C VAL A 49 -4.92 12.44 8.48
N THR A 50 -3.62 12.16 8.38
CA THR A 50 -2.77 12.70 7.30
C THR A 50 -3.28 12.30 5.92
N ALA A 51 -3.77 11.06 5.76
CA ALA A 51 -4.32 10.61 4.49
C ALA A 51 -5.65 11.29 4.16
N ALA A 52 -6.53 11.50 5.16
CA ALA A 52 -7.78 12.23 4.98
C ALA A 52 -7.54 13.71 4.64
N ASP A 53 -6.57 14.35 5.31
CA ASP A 53 -6.16 15.74 5.05
C ASP A 53 -5.68 15.93 3.61
N HIS A 54 -4.78 15.06 3.14
CA HIS A 54 -4.29 15.13 1.75
C HIS A 54 -5.37 14.89 0.69
N LEU A 55 -6.51 14.31 1.07
CA LEU A 55 -7.67 14.10 0.19
C LEU A 55 -8.76 15.18 0.39
N GLY A 56 -8.56 16.14 1.29
CA GLY A 56 -9.54 17.19 1.59
C GLY A 56 -10.77 16.70 2.36
N TRP A 57 -10.69 15.57 3.07
CA TRP A 57 -11.82 14.96 3.76
C TRP A 57 -12.02 15.53 5.17
N TYR A 58 -12.28 16.83 5.28
CA TYR A 58 -12.31 17.54 6.58
C TYR A 58 -13.37 17.04 7.55
N ASP A 59 -14.51 16.52 7.07
CA ASP A 59 -15.55 15.96 7.94
C ASP A 59 -15.10 14.66 8.64
N THR A 60 -14.15 13.94 8.05
CA THR A 60 -13.48 12.81 8.68
C THR A 60 -12.79 13.23 9.98
N ASN A 61 -12.06 14.35 9.96
CA ASN A 61 -11.32 14.83 11.13
C ASN A 61 -12.24 15.27 12.27
N LYS A 62 -13.43 15.79 11.95
CA LYS A 62 -14.44 16.12 12.97
C LYS A 62 -14.98 14.87 13.67
N ARG A 63 -15.07 13.75 12.95
CA ARG A 63 -15.65 12.50 13.46
C ARG A 63 -14.64 11.59 14.17
N LEU A 64 -13.36 11.65 13.79
CA LEU A 64 -12.29 10.89 14.43
C LEU A 64 -11.69 11.69 15.59
N LYS A 65 -12.21 11.48 16.81
CA LYS A 65 -11.93 12.32 17.99
C LYS A 65 -10.62 11.93 18.72
N GLY A 66 -9.55 11.75 17.96
CA GLY A 66 -8.22 11.43 18.50
C GLY A 66 -7.89 9.93 18.56
N PRO A 67 -6.66 9.59 18.99
CA PRO A 67 -6.19 8.20 19.04
C PRO A 67 -6.93 7.34 20.08
N VAL A 68 -7.46 7.94 21.15
CA VAL A 68 -8.27 7.23 22.16
C VAL A 68 -9.62 6.79 21.57
N ASP A 69 -10.29 7.66 20.79
CA ASP A 69 -11.54 7.30 20.10
C ASP A 69 -11.31 6.16 19.11
N LEU A 70 -10.24 6.23 18.31
CA LEU A 70 -9.85 5.14 17.41
C LEU A 70 -9.62 3.82 18.17
N PHE A 71 -8.87 3.87 19.28
CA PHE A 71 -8.61 2.69 20.09
C PHE A 71 -9.89 2.09 20.67
N ASN A 72 -10.78 2.91 21.25
CA ASN A 72 -12.02 2.44 21.83
C ASN A 72 -12.89 1.71 20.79
N ARG A 73 -13.01 2.26 19.57
CA ARG A 73 -13.75 1.61 18.46
C ARG A 73 -13.13 0.27 18.05
N ILE A 74 -11.80 0.21 17.97
CA ILE A 74 -11.08 -1.05 17.71
C ILE A 74 -11.33 -2.06 18.83
N GLN A 75 -11.24 -1.64 20.10
CA GLN A 75 -11.43 -2.49 21.26
C GLN A 75 -12.85 -3.07 21.30
N THR A 76 -13.87 -2.26 20.98
CA THR A 76 -15.26 -2.72 20.84
C THR A 76 -15.38 -3.80 19.76
N ALA A 77 -14.90 -3.52 18.54
CA ALA A 77 -14.98 -4.48 17.42
C ALA A 77 -14.24 -5.79 17.73
N VAL A 78 -13.07 -5.73 18.36
CA VAL A 78 -12.33 -6.95 18.78
C VAL A 78 -13.07 -7.70 19.87
N THR A 79 -13.67 -7.00 20.83
CA THR A 79 -14.43 -7.63 21.93
C THR A 79 -15.67 -8.35 21.40
N GLU A 80 -16.40 -7.73 20.48
CA GLU A 80 -17.54 -8.34 19.78
C GLU A 80 -17.11 -9.57 18.97
N HIS A 81 -16.01 -9.47 18.22
CA HIS A 81 -15.47 -10.59 17.45
C HIS A 81 -15.08 -11.77 18.37
N LYS A 82 -14.44 -11.49 19.52
CA LYS A 82 -14.09 -12.52 20.52
C LYS A 82 -15.32 -13.20 21.09
N LYS A 83 -16.38 -12.44 21.42
CA LYS A 83 -17.65 -12.99 21.91
C LYS A 83 -18.30 -13.90 20.87
N LYS A 84 -18.27 -13.52 19.59
CA LYS A 84 -18.87 -14.29 18.49
C LYS A 84 -18.11 -15.57 18.16
N THR A 85 -16.78 -15.54 18.19
CA THR A 85 -15.93 -16.63 17.67
C THR A 85 -15.28 -17.49 18.77
N GLY A 86 -15.23 -17.02 20.00
CA GLY A 86 -14.45 -17.62 21.08
C GLY A 86 -12.93 -17.52 20.90
N ASN A 87 -12.46 -16.88 19.83
CA ASN A 87 -11.04 -16.85 19.47
C ASN A 87 -10.24 -15.97 20.44
N LYS A 88 -9.08 -16.47 20.88
CA LYS A 88 -8.15 -15.78 21.78
C LYS A 88 -6.82 -15.40 21.13
N CYS A 89 -6.62 -15.70 19.84
CA CYS A 89 -5.39 -15.38 19.13
C CYS A 89 -5.21 -13.86 18.94
N PRO A 90 -4.00 -13.41 18.57
CA PRO A 90 -3.80 -12.06 18.04
C PRO A 90 -4.64 -11.84 16.77
N PHE A 91 -5.07 -10.60 16.54
CA PHE A 91 -5.89 -10.21 15.40
C PHE A 91 -5.20 -9.21 14.50
N LYS A 92 -5.51 -9.27 13.21
CA LYS A 92 -5.30 -8.21 12.24
C LYS A 92 -6.57 -7.39 12.25
N VAL A 93 -6.44 -6.13 12.63
CA VAL A 93 -7.54 -5.17 12.60
C VAL A 93 -7.34 -4.27 11.39
N ARG A 94 -8.31 -4.27 10.47
CA ARG A 94 -8.35 -3.38 9.31
C ARG A 94 -9.40 -2.31 9.58
N VAL A 95 -8.96 -1.06 9.71
CA VAL A 95 -9.85 0.09 9.87
C VAL A 95 -9.90 0.84 8.54
N CYS A 96 -11.08 0.91 7.94
CA CYS A 96 -11.39 1.70 6.76
C CYS A 96 -12.13 2.97 7.17
N LEU A 97 -11.74 4.11 6.61
CA LEU A 97 -12.29 5.42 6.91
C LEU A 97 -12.70 6.08 5.60
N ARG A 98 -13.98 6.43 5.48
CA ARG A 98 -14.59 7.06 4.30
C ARG A 98 -14.60 8.58 4.43
N HIS A 99 -14.79 9.28 3.31
CA HIS A 99 -14.81 10.75 3.22
C HIS A 99 -15.76 11.44 4.21
N ASN A 100 -16.93 10.85 4.48
CA ASN A 100 -17.93 11.33 5.43
C ASN A 100 -17.62 10.99 6.90
N GLY A 101 -16.45 10.39 7.17
CA GLY A 101 -15.98 9.90 8.46
C GLY A 101 -16.68 8.64 8.99
N LYS A 102 -17.45 7.92 8.15
CA LYS A 102 -17.89 6.56 8.47
C LYS A 102 -16.66 5.65 8.58
N MET A 103 -16.63 4.86 9.65
CA MET A 103 -15.55 3.92 9.93
C MET A 103 -16.07 2.48 9.90
N GLU A 104 -15.36 1.62 9.18
CA GLU A 104 -15.63 0.19 9.07
C GLU A 104 -14.42 -0.57 9.62
N ILE A 105 -14.62 -1.47 10.60
CA ILE A 105 -13.55 -2.20 11.27
C ILE A 105 -13.72 -3.70 11.01
N GLY A 106 -12.80 -4.27 10.23
CA GLY A 106 -12.66 -5.70 10.05
C GLY A 106 -11.68 -6.29 11.06
N VAL A 107 -12.04 -7.45 11.63
CA VAL A 107 -11.20 -8.19 12.59
C VAL A 107 -11.01 -9.60 12.05
N GLU A 108 -9.75 -9.97 11.82
CA GLU A 108 -9.36 -11.29 11.30
C GLU A 108 -8.33 -11.93 12.25
N PRO A 109 -8.46 -13.22 12.58
CA PRO A 109 -7.43 -13.90 13.35
C PRO A 109 -6.12 -13.99 12.56
N ILE A 110 -4.99 -13.77 13.25
CA ILE A 110 -3.66 -14.02 12.68
C ILE A 110 -3.19 -15.35 13.24
N MET A 111 -2.74 -16.26 12.37
CA MET A 111 -1.96 -17.41 12.81
C MET A 111 -0.75 -16.90 13.60
N ALA A 112 -0.73 -17.18 14.90
CA ALA A 112 0.32 -16.68 15.77
C ALA A 112 1.68 -17.21 15.28
N MET A 113 2.52 -16.32 14.73
CA MET A 113 3.95 -16.59 14.67
C MET A 113 4.42 -16.79 16.12
N LYS A 114 5.21 -17.84 16.39
CA LYS A 114 5.61 -18.20 17.76
C LYS A 114 6.14 -16.98 18.53
N GLN A 115 6.90 -16.09 17.87
CA GLN A 115 7.31 -14.79 18.41
C GLN A 115 7.57 -13.77 17.27
N PRO A 116 6.66 -12.82 16.99
CA PRO A 116 6.92 -11.75 16.04
C PRO A 116 7.87 -10.69 16.63
N LEU A 117 8.82 -10.21 15.82
CA LEU A 117 9.70 -9.11 16.21
C LEU A 117 8.97 -7.77 16.02
N LEU A 118 8.31 -7.29 17.07
CA LEU A 118 7.56 -6.04 17.02
C LEU A 118 8.40 -4.80 17.35
N PHE A 119 9.32 -4.91 18.30
CA PHE A 119 10.06 -3.75 18.81
C PHE A 119 11.58 -4.04 18.78
N PRO A 120 12.20 -4.14 17.59
CA PRO A 120 13.66 -4.27 17.52
C PRO A 120 14.34 -3.03 18.11
N THR A 121 15.47 -3.23 18.79
CA THR A 121 16.36 -2.13 19.20
C THR A 121 17.42 -1.82 18.15
N THR A 122 17.72 -2.80 17.29
CA THR A 122 18.57 -2.67 16.11
C THR A 122 18.06 -3.60 15.01
N LEU A 123 18.38 -3.29 13.75
CA LEU A 123 18.20 -4.19 12.61
C LEU A 123 19.51 -4.91 12.26
N ASP A 124 20.58 -4.71 13.03
CA ASP A 124 21.86 -5.37 12.79
C ASP A 124 21.71 -6.88 12.91
N LEU A 125 22.14 -7.56 11.85
CA LEU A 125 22.04 -9.00 11.70
C LEU A 125 23.15 -9.74 12.49
N GLY A 126 24.03 -9.04 13.21
CA GLY A 126 25.17 -9.64 13.91
C GLY A 126 26.35 -9.99 12.99
N LYS A 127 27.30 -10.80 13.47
CA LYS A 127 28.64 -10.99 12.85
C LYS A 127 28.69 -11.75 11.53
N SER A 128 27.56 -12.23 11.00
CA SER A 128 27.51 -12.58 9.58
C SER A 128 26.07 -12.49 9.04
N ASN A 129 25.92 -11.91 7.86
CA ASN A 129 24.68 -11.99 7.07
C ASN A 129 24.24 -13.45 6.79
N GLN A 130 25.11 -14.44 7.07
CA GLN A 130 24.89 -15.87 6.91
C GLN A 130 24.39 -16.57 8.20
N GLU A 131 24.76 -16.11 9.40
CA GLU A 131 24.30 -16.71 10.67
C GLU A 131 23.02 -16.07 11.23
N ALA A 132 22.76 -14.80 10.90
CA ALA A 132 21.46 -14.15 11.15
C ALA A 132 20.29 -14.85 10.45
N ALA A 133 20.63 -15.64 9.42
CA ALA A 133 19.76 -16.51 8.67
C ALA A 133 19.63 -17.89 9.38
N SER A 134 19.04 -17.93 10.58
CA SER A 134 18.61 -19.19 11.23
C SER A 134 17.08 -19.33 11.23
N PRO A 135 16.53 -20.54 11.42
CA PRO A 135 15.88 -21.42 10.45
C PRO A 135 14.42 -21.03 10.13
N THR A 136 14.07 -19.75 10.25
CA THR A 136 12.73 -19.24 9.95
C THR A 136 12.70 -18.87 8.48
N PRO A 137 11.64 -19.18 7.70
CA PRO A 137 11.66 -18.95 6.27
C PRO A 137 11.89 -17.47 6.00
N ILE A 138 13.08 -17.19 5.46
CA ILE A 138 13.43 -15.88 4.97
C ILE A 138 12.49 -15.64 3.79
N PHE A 139 11.68 -14.58 3.89
CA PHE A 139 10.78 -14.21 2.80
C PHE A 139 11.61 -14.04 1.52
N LYS A 140 11.06 -14.43 0.38
CA LYS A 140 11.66 -14.08 -0.91
C LYS A 140 11.26 -12.65 -1.27
N ALA A 141 12.20 -11.75 -1.44
CA ALA A 141 11.95 -10.43 -2.02
C ALA A 141 12.34 -10.46 -3.51
N VAL A 142 11.49 -9.92 -4.38
CA VAL A 142 11.80 -9.73 -5.80
C VAL A 142 11.51 -8.29 -6.20
N LEU A 143 12.23 -7.75 -7.18
CA LEU A 143 11.86 -6.47 -7.78
C LEU A 143 10.61 -6.64 -8.65
N ASP A 144 9.78 -5.59 -8.67
CA ASP A 144 8.71 -5.46 -9.67
C ASP A 144 9.31 -5.37 -11.09
N VAL A 145 8.46 -5.61 -12.09
CA VAL A 145 8.86 -5.62 -13.51
C VAL A 145 8.75 -4.26 -14.19
N LEU A 146 7.97 -3.33 -13.61
CA LEU A 146 7.72 -2.02 -14.16
C LEU A 146 7.83 -0.95 -13.06
N PRO A 147 8.29 0.26 -13.40
CA PRO A 147 8.29 1.37 -12.45
C PRO A 147 6.86 1.80 -12.14
N THR A 148 6.63 2.18 -10.89
CA THR A 148 5.36 2.72 -10.40
C THR A 148 5.37 4.24 -10.48
N ARG A 149 4.33 4.84 -11.08
CA ARG A 149 4.14 6.29 -11.05
C ARG A 149 3.76 6.74 -9.64
N THR A 150 4.48 7.72 -9.12
CA THR A 150 4.20 8.33 -7.82
C THR A 150 2.91 9.16 -7.88
N THR A 151 1.98 8.90 -6.97
CA THR A 151 0.69 9.60 -6.87
C THR A 151 0.26 9.73 -5.41
N THR A 152 -0.84 10.44 -5.15
CA THR A 152 -1.45 10.45 -3.81
C THR A 152 -1.79 9.04 -3.33
N PHE A 153 -2.17 8.12 -4.23
CA PHE A 153 -2.50 6.73 -3.91
C PHE A 153 -1.28 5.83 -3.64
N THR A 154 -0.07 6.26 -4.03
CA THR A 154 1.15 5.58 -3.59
C THR A 154 1.60 6.09 -2.21
N ARG A 155 1.41 7.38 -1.92
CA ARG A 155 1.81 8.00 -0.64
C ARG A 155 0.85 7.70 0.52
N ALA A 156 -0.45 7.65 0.24
CA ALA A 156 -1.49 7.31 1.20
C ALA A 156 -1.90 5.83 1.07
N LYS A 157 -2.35 5.23 2.17
CA LYS A 157 -2.89 3.86 2.16
C LYS A 157 -4.39 3.90 1.86
N THR A 158 -4.75 3.74 0.59
CA THR A 158 -6.13 3.87 0.11
C THR A 158 -6.66 2.57 -0.50
N HIS A 159 -7.98 2.51 -0.70
CA HIS A 159 -8.67 1.48 -1.49
C HIS A 159 -8.07 1.26 -2.88
N TYR A 160 -7.54 2.31 -3.52
CA TYR A 160 -6.92 2.22 -4.83
C TYR A 160 -5.55 1.54 -4.72
N ARG A 161 -5.54 0.23 -5.00
CA ARG A 161 -4.35 -0.63 -4.87
C ARG A 161 -3.92 -1.31 -6.16
N THR A 162 -4.43 -0.86 -7.30
CA THR A 162 -4.22 -1.51 -8.62
C THR A 162 -2.73 -1.72 -8.93
N MET A 163 -1.88 -0.71 -8.69
CA MET A 163 -0.43 -0.82 -8.88
C MET A 163 0.20 -1.92 -8.00
N TYR A 164 -0.19 -2.01 -6.73
CA TYR A 164 0.32 -3.03 -5.82
C TYR A 164 -0.21 -4.42 -6.16
N ASN A 165 -1.46 -4.52 -6.58
CA ASN A 165 -2.09 -5.78 -6.97
C ASN A 165 -1.46 -6.33 -8.24
N TYR A 166 -1.21 -5.45 -9.22
CA TYR A 166 -0.48 -5.79 -10.44
C TYR A 166 0.93 -6.29 -10.13
N ALA A 167 1.72 -5.55 -9.33
CA ALA A 167 3.06 -5.96 -8.92
C ALA A 167 3.06 -7.36 -8.26
N ARG A 168 2.08 -7.63 -7.38
CA ARG A 168 1.92 -8.93 -6.72
C ARG A 168 1.60 -10.04 -7.72
N GLN A 169 0.69 -9.79 -8.67
CA GLN A 169 0.34 -10.74 -9.72
C GLN A 169 1.55 -11.05 -10.60
N CYS A 170 2.27 -10.04 -11.07
CA CYS A 170 3.51 -10.21 -11.82
C CYS A 170 4.55 -10.99 -11.01
N ALA A 171 4.64 -10.76 -9.70
CA ALA A 171 5.48 -11.53 -8.78
C ALA A 171 4.92 -12.90 -8.38
N SER A 172 3.80 -13.37 -8.95
CA SER A 172 3.16 -14.64 -8.58
C SER A 172 2.89 -14.77 -7.07
N ILE A 173 2.46 -13.67 -6.45
CA ILE A 173 2.04 -13.63 -5.04
C ILE A 173 0.51 -13.66 -5.04
N GLN A 174 -0.05 -14.79 -4.61
CA GLN A 174 -1.49 -15.04 -4.62
C GLN A 174 -2.12 -14.70 -3.27
N SER A 175 -1.36 -14.85 -2.19
CA SER A 175 -1.86 -14.74 -0.83
C SER A 175 -1.06 -13.75 0.03
N TYR A 176 -1.69 -13.22 1.08
CA TYR A 176 -1.00 -12.46 2.15
C TYR A 176 -0.17 -13.35 3.08
N GLN A 177 -0.37 -14.67 3.00
CA GLN A 177 0.41 -15.68 3.73
C GLN A 177 1.68 -16.12 2.98
N ASP A 178 1.77 -15.88 1.68
CA ASP A 178 2.94 -16.23 0.89
C ASP A 178 4.21 -15.65 1.52
N ALA A 179 5.25 -16.48 1.67
CA ALA A 179 6.57 -16.05 2.14
C ALA A 179 7.35 -15.32 1.03
N LYS A 180 6.68 -14.38 0.35
CA LYS A 180 7.18 -13.65 -0.80
C LYS A 180 6.65 -12.22 -0.78
N GLU A 181 7.50 -11.28 -1.15
CA GLU A 181 7.18 -9.86 -1.31
C GLU A 181 7.76 -9.35 -2.63
N VAL A 182 7.07 -8.38 -3.21
CA VAL A 182 7.54 -7.63 -4.38
C VAL A 182 7.90 -6.21 -3.95
N ILE A 183 9.09 -5.77 -4.35
CA ILE A 183 9.65 -4.44 -4.10
C ILE A 183 9.33 -3.55 -5.29
N LEU A 184 8.61 -2.46 -5.03
CA LEU A 184 8.23 -1.46 -6.02
C LEU A 184 9.28 -0.36 -6.07
N PHE A 185 9.47 0.22 -7.26
CA PHE A 185 10.39 1.33 -7.52
C PHE A 185 9.74 2.38 -8.41
N ASN A 186 10.21 3.62 -8.34
CA ASN A 186 9.67 4.73 -9.13
C ASN A 186 10.36 4.86 -10.50
N ARG A 187 9.98 5.89 -11.29
CA ARG A 187 10.55 6.12 -12.63
C ARG A 187 12.03 6.54 -12.62
N ASP A 188 12.54 6.98 -11.48
CA ASP A 188 13.95 7.35 -11.29
C ASP A 188 14.80 6.18 -10.81
N ASN A 189 14.28 4.94 -10.89
CA ASN A 189 14.91 3.72 -10.42
C ASN A 189 15.22 3.71 -8.92
N GLN A 190 14.40 4.39 -8.12
CA GLN A 190 14.53 4.45 -6.67
C GLN A 190 13.47 3.55 -6.01
N VAL A 191 13.87 2.75 -5.03
CA VAL A 191 12.94 1.90 -4.27
C VAL A 191 11.90 2.77 -3.55
N MET A 192 10.64 2.31 -3.58
CA MET A 192 9.50 2.96 -2.91
C MET A 192 9.07 2.18 -1.66
N ASP A 193 8.57 0.96 -1.85
CA ASP A 193 7.97 0.10 -0.82
C ASP A 193 8.05 -1.37 -1.26
N GLY A 194 7.57 -2.28 -0.40
CA GLY A 194 6.99 -3.55 -0.86
C GLY A 194 5.48 -3.44 -1.06
N SER A 195 4.84 -4.44 -1.68
CA SER A 195 3.38 -4.38 -1.94
C SER A 195 2.54 -4.20 -0.69
N ILE A 196 2.99 -4.76 0.45
CA ILE A 196 2.33 -4.67 1.76
C ILE A 196 3.32 -4.40 2.90
N THR A 197 4.55 -3.98 2.59
CA THR A 197 5.64 -3.80 3.54
C THR A 197 6.46 -2.55 3.25
N THR A 198 7.20 -2.08 4.24
CA THR A 198 8.32 -1.16 4.06
C THR A 198 9.63 -1.95 4.04
N PRO A 199 10.51 -1.75 3.03
CA PRO A 199 11.81 -2.37 2.98
C PRO A 199 12.91 -1.53 3.66
N TYR A 200 13.96 -2.20 4.14
CA TYR A 200 15.16 -1.59 4.69
C TYR A 200 16.39 -2.32 4.17
N PHE A 201 17.37 -1.55 3.72
CA PHE A 201 18.60 -2.02 3.09
C PHE A 201 19.80 -1.51 3.88
N TYR A 202 20.85 -2.32 3.99
CA TYR A 202 22.08 -1.90 4.66
C TYR A 202 23.00 -1.20 3.66
N ARG A 203 23.21 0.11 3.82
CA ARG A 203 24.01 0.94 2.92
C ARG A 203 24.94 1.82 3.75
N ASP A 204 26.21 1.90 3.36
CA ASP A 204 27.21 2.80 3.96
C ASP A 204 27.25 2.73 5.50
N GLY A 205 27.27 1.51 6.03
CA GLY A 205 27.38 1.26 7.48
C GLY A 205 26.08 1.44 8.28
N LYS A 206 24.93 1.72 7.64
CA LYS A 206 23.66 1.99 8.31
C LYS A 206 22.46 1.36 7.60
N TRP A 207 21.37 1.16 8.34
CA TRP A 207 20.10 0.77 7.77
C TRP A 207 19.37 1.98 7.16
N VAL A 208 19.00 1.84 5.89
CA VAL A 208 18.31 2.85 5.10
C VAL A 208 16.96 2.32 4.64
N THR A 209 15.91 3.13 4.80
CA THR A 209 14.57 2.88 4.26
C THR A 209 14.24 3.97 3.23
N PRO A 210 13.44 3.67 2.18
CA PRO A 210 13.09 4.67 1.17
C PRO A 210 12.63 6.01 1.74
N HIS A 211 13.14 7.11 1.19
CA HIS A 211 12.72 8.47 1.54
C HIS A 211 11.25 8.71 1.12
N THR A 212 10.56 9.64 1.78
CA THR A 212 9.17 9.95 1.45
C THR A 212 9.02 10.49 0.02
N ASP A 213 10.06 11.11 -0.51
CA ASP A 213 10.09 11.70 -1.85
C ASP A 213 10.17 10.64 -2.95
N CYS A 214 10.59 9.40 -2.62
CA CYS A 214 10.48 8.27 -3.53
C CYS A 214 9.01 7.96 -3.89
N GLY A 215 8.05 8.45 -3.08
CA GLY A 215 6.62 8.38 -3.37
C GLY A 215 5.90 7.16 -2.80
N GLY A 216 6.58 6.37 -1.95
CA GLY A 216 6.00 5.24 -1.23
C GLY A 216 5.08 5.64 -0.08
N GLN A 217 4.36 4.66 0.47
CA GLN A 217 3.50 4.78 1.63
C GLN A 217 4.33 5.13 2.86
N GLN A 218 3.80 6.05 3.65
CA GLN A 218 4.36 6.37 4.96
C GLN A 218 3.96 5.28 5.98
N GLY A 219 4.66 4.14 5.92
CA GLY A 219 4.42 2.99 6.80
C GLY A 219 4.51 3.34 8.28
N THR A 220 3.64 2.77 9.12
CA THR A 220 3.64 3.07 10.56
C THR A 220 4.89 2.53 11.27
N THR A 221 5.31 1.32 10.91
CA THR A 221 6.58 0.73 11.38
C THR A 221 7.80 1.45 10.82
N ARG A 222 7.73 1.98 9.59
CA ARG A 222 8.78 2.82 8.99
C ARG A 222 9.02 4.07 9.82
N ARG A 223 7.96 4.85 10.05
CA ARG A 223 8.05 6.10 10.80
C ARG A 223 8.51 5.84 12.23
N TRP A 224 7.97 4.81 12.88
CA TRP A 224 8.44 4.37 14.19
C TRP A 224 9.94 4.02 14.20
N ALA A 225 10.43 3.25 13.23
CA ALA A 225 11.85 2.87 13.18
C ALA A 225 12.78 4.08 13.01
N ILE A 226 12.37 5.07 12.21
CA ILE A 226 13.08 6.34 12.06
C ILE A 226 13.06 7.12 13.39
N ASP A 227 11.89 7.25 14.02
CA ASP A 227 11.73 7.98 15.30
C ASP A 227 12.53 7.32 16.44
N GLN A 228 12.80 6.01 16.36
CA GLN A 228 13.66 5.28 17.29
C GLN A 228 15.15 5.33 16.94
N GLY A 229 15.55 5.96 15.83
CA GLY A 229 16.94 6.00 15.37
C GLY A 229 17.48 4.65 14.88
N ILE A 230 16.60 3.68 14.60
CA ILE A 230 16.97 2.33 14.16
C ILE A 230 17.39 2.32 12.69
N CYS A 231 16.84 3.22 11.89
CA CYS A 231 17.18 3.41 10.49
C CYS A 231 17.05 4.87 10.07
N HIS A 232 17.55 5.18 8.87
CA HIS A 232 17.48 6.51 8.28
C HIS A 232 16.67 6.48 6.98
N ALA A 233 15.95 7.55 6.70
CA ALA A 233 15.33 7.74 5.40
C ALA A 233 16.40 8.13 4.36
N GLY A 234 16.35 7.52 3.18
CA GLY A 234 17.29 7.82 2.09
C GLY A 234 16.85 7.23 0.76
N ILE A 235 17.61 7.53 -0.29
CA ILE A 235 17.39 6.96 -1.61
C ILE A 235 18.10 5.61 -1.68
N ILE A 236 17.39 4.57 -2.13
CA ILE A 236 17.97 3.27 -2.47
C ILE A 236 17.80 3.11 -3.97
N ASP A 237 18.90 3.18 -4.71
CA ASP A 237 18.91 2.88 -6.13
C ASP A 237 18.70 1.38 -6.34
N VAL A 238 17.82 1.01 -7.27
CA VAL A 238 17.56 -0.37 -7.67
C VAL A 238 18.85 -1.10 -8.07
N ALA A 239 19.77 -0.43 -8.77
CA ALA A 239 21.06 -0.98 -9.18
C ALA A 239 21.98 -1.33 -8.00
N SER A 240 21.74 -0.75 -6.82
CA SER A 240 22.51 -1.08 -5.61
C SER A 240 22.11 -2.41 -4.96
N ILE A 241 20.96 -2.99 -5.34
CA ILE A 241 20.41 -4.18 -4.69
C ILE A 241 21.07 -5.43 -5.25
N LYS A 242 21.65 -6.24 -4.36
CA LYS A 242 22.40 -7.44 -4.78
C LYS A 242 21.55 -8.70 -4.66
N HIS A 243 21.73 -9.63 -5.60
CA HIS A 243 21.19 -10.98 -5.45
C HIS A 243 21.66 -11.60 -4.13
N SER A 244 20.75 -12.32 -3.46
CA SER A 244 20.97 -12.95 -2.16
C SER A 244 21.23 -12.01 -0.98
N GLU A 245 21.16 -10.68 -1.17
CA GLU A 245 21.21 -9.70 -0.07
C GLU A 245 20.06 -9.95 0.91
N ILE A 246 20.36 -9.89 2.21
CA ILE A 246 19.34 -9.91 3.26
C ILE A 246 18.87 -8.48 3.52
N ILE A 247 17.57 -8.29 3.43
CA ILE A 247 16.89 -7.04 3.72
C ILE A 247 15.92 -7.25 4.87
N TRP A 248 15.54 -6.16 5.54
CA TRP A 248 14.39 -6.19 6.43
C TRP A 248 13.14 -5.74 5.69
N LEU A 249 12.01 -6.31 6.08
CA LEU A 249 10.68 -5.88 5.73
C LEU A 249 9.91 -5.60 7.02
N SER A 250 8.97 -4.65 6.97
CA SER A 250 8.08 -4.42 8.10
C SER A 250 6.68 -4.02 7.69
N ASN A 251 5.70 -4.30 8.55
CA ASN A 251 4.40 -3.64 8.51
C ASN A 251 3.71 -3.66 9.88
N GLY A 252 2.63 -2.90 10.02
CA GLY A 252 1.86 -2.78 11.25
C GLY A 252 1.15 -4.07 11.71
N VAL A 253 1.25 -5.18 10.97
CA VAL A 253 0.61 -6.46 11.34
C VAL A 253 1.65 -7.49 11.78
N LYS A 254 2.69 -7.71 10.96
CA LYS A 254 3.72 -8.73 11.20
C LYS A 254 4.89 -8.23 12.05
N GLY A 255 5.05 -6.92 12.23
CA GLY A 255 6.28 -6.35 12.79
C GLY A 255 7.40 -6.37 11.76
N PHE A 256 8.61 -6.67 12.20
CA PHE A 256 9.84 -6.76 11.41
C PHE A 256 10.20 -8.21 11.11
N PHE A 257 10.64 -8.47 9.89
CA PHE A 257 11.08 -9.80 9.45
C PHE A 257 12.06 -9.67 8.29
N THR A 258 12.92 -10.67 8.11
CA THR A 258 13.95 -10.66 7.07
C THR A 258 13.43 -11.26 5.76
N ALA A 259 13.94 -10.73 4.66
CA ALA A 259 13.78 -11.29 3.33
C ALA A 259 15.13 -11.41 2.61
N ARG A 260 15.25 -12.40 1.72
CA ARG A 260 16.39 -12.59 0.84
C ARG A 260 15.97 -12.06 -0.52
N PHE A 261 16.67 -11.06 -1.00
CA PHE A 261 16.44 -10.53 -2.32
C PHE A 261 16.89 -11.54 -3.38
N VAL A 262 16.02 -11.80 -4.34
CA VAL A 262 16.31 -12.69 -5.46
C VAL A 262 16.19 -11.86 -6.73
N ALA A 263 17.36 -11.48 -7.28
CA ALA A 263 17.43 -10.92 -8.61
C ALA A 263 16.82 -11.92 -9.61
N CYS A 264 15.88 -11.45 -10.43
CA CYS A 264 15.46 -12.16 -11.63
C CYS A 264 16.07 -11.42 -12.82
N ASN A 265 16.95 -12.09 -13.56
CA ASN A 265 17.63 -11.50 -14.73
C ASN A 265 16.62 -10.95 -15.76
N ASP A 266 15.47 -11.60 -15.94
CA ASP A 266 14.41 -11.13 -16.86
C ASP A 266 13.67 -9.87 -16.38
N ARG A 267 13.75 -9.54 -15.08
CA ARG A 267 13.06 -8.37 -14.49
C ARG A 267 13.97 -7.15 -14.40
N LEU A 268 15.25 -7.36 -14.13
CA LEU A 268 16.26 -6.30 -14.10
C LEU A 268 16.66 -5.84 -15.51
N ALA A 269 16.66 -6.76 -16.50
CA ALA A 269 16.98 -6.41 -17.89
C ALA A 269 15.88 -5.60 -18.61
N ARG A 270 14.67 -5.52 -18.04
CA ARG A 270 13.56 -4.72 -18.58
C ARG A 270 13.50 -3.29 -18.02
N THR A 271 14.40 -2.93 -17.10
CA THR A 271 14.53 -1.55 -16.63
C THR A 271 15.09 -0.71 -17.77
N PRO A 272 14.31 0.23 -18.36
CA PRO A 272 14.83 1.05 -19.43
C PRO A 272 15.92 1.96 -18.85
N SER A 273 17.16 1.84 -19.33
CA SER A 273 18.18 2.86 -19.12
C SER A 273 17.69 4.15 -19.79
N TYR A 274 17.37 5.18 -19.00
CA TYR A 274 16.82 6.44 -19.48
C TYR A 274 17.85 7.31 -20.26
N GLU A 275 19.11 6.89 -20.33
CA GLU A 275 20.21 7.69 -20.89
C GLU A 275 20.19 7.89 -22.42
N SER A 276 19.31 7.23 -23.18
CA SER A 276 19.35 7.29 -24.66
C SER A 276 18.40 8.29 -25.33
N ARG A 277 17.63 9.10 -24.58
CA ARG A 277 16.60 9.99 -25.16
C ARG A 277 16.92 11.49 -25.23
N ILE A 278 18.17 11.90 -25.00
CA ILE A 278 18.58 13.31 -25.11
C ILE A 278 19.30 13.60 -26.45
N SER A 279 19.74 12.59 -27.21
CA SER A 279 20.57 12.81 -28.41
C SER A 279 19.83 12.90 -29.75
N GLN A 280 18.50 12.99 -29.79
CA GLN A 280 17.76 13.03 -31.07
C GLN A 280 16.77 14.19 -31.27
N VAL A 281 16.81 15.23 -30.44
CA VAL A 281 16.08 16.48 -30.74
C VAL A 281 17.08 17.55 -31.14
N SER A 282 17.55 17.45 -32.38
CA SER A 282 18.19 18.57 -33.10
C SER A 282 18.12 18.31 -34.60
N ARG A 283 17.55 19.29 -35.32
CA ARG A 283 17.44 19.46 -36.78
C ARG A 283 16.20 18.87 -37.46
N SER A 284 15.17 19.71 -37.62
CA SER A 284 14.83 20.25 -38.94
C SER A 284 13.82 21.39 -38.78
N ASP A 285 14.27 22.58 -39.16
CA ASP A 285 13.52 23.81 -39.32
C ASP A 285 13.10 23.91 -40.79
N SER A 286 11.83 24.23 -41.07
CA SER A 286 11.35 24.99 -42.23
C SER A 286 9.82 24.99 -42.26
N GLY A 287 9.21 26.17 -42.08
CA GLY A 287 7.77 26.38 -42.05
C GLY A 287 7.07 26.39 -43.41
N ILE A 288 5.76 26.68 -43.37
CA ILE A 288 4.94 27.40 -44.37
C ILE A 288 3.58 27.74 -43.73
N GLU A 289 3.10 28.95 -44.02
CA GLU A 289 1.93 29.67 -43.51
C GLU A 289 0.54 29.22 -44.05
N GLU A 290 -0.48 29.58 -43.26
CA GLU A 290 -1.89 29.94 -43.50
C GLU A 290 -2.61 29.66 -44.86
N LYS A 291 -3.88 29.21 -44.78
CA LYS A 291 -5.08 30.08 -44.99
C LYS A 291 -6.45 29.36 -44.88
N HIS A 292 -7.40 30.14 -44.35
CA HIS A 292 -8.86 30.07 -44.22
C HIS A 292 -9.72 29.16 -45.13
N THR A 293 -10.89 28.70 -44.64
CA THR A 293 -12.24 29.33 -44.85
C THR A 293 -13.39 28.46 -44.28
N ILE A 294 -14.37 29.08 -43.60
CA ILE A 294 -15.71 28.55 -43.21
C ILE A 294 -16.76 29.24 -44.11
N PRO A 295 -17.88 28.59 -44.51
CA PRO A 295 -19.22 28.90 -43.93
C PRO A 295 -20.09 27.64 -43.66
N THR A 296 -20.81 27.51 -42.52
CA THR A 296 -22.28 27.75 -42.29
C THR A 296 -23.21 27.19 -43.38
N THR A 297 -24.36 26.53 -43.15
CA THR A 297 -25.41 26.59 -42.11
C THR A 297 -26.44 25.47 -42.42
N HIS A 298 -27.14 24.93 -41.42
CA HIS A 298 -28.63 24.91 -41.29
C HIS A 298 -29.13 23.83 -40.32
N GLN A 299 -30.06 24.28 -39.48
CA GLN A 299 -30.87 23.57 -38.50
C GLN A 299 -31.98 22.76 -39.20
N ASP A 300 -32.53 21.75 -38.51
CA ASP A 300 -33.97 21.65 -38.26
C ASP A 300 -34.26 20.59 -37.15
N GLU A 301 -35.21 20.96 -36.29
CA GLU A 301 -35.80 20.19 -35.18
C GLU A 301 -36.92 19.24 -35.67
N ILE A 302 -37.38 18.30 -34.82
CA ILE A 302 -38.82 18.08 -34.44
C ILE A 302 -39.07 16.71 -33.73
N ALA A 303 -39.78 16.79 -32.58
CA ALA A 303 -40.78 15.91 -31.89
C ALA A 303 -40.47 14.42 -31.60
N GLU A 304 -40.55 13.92 -30.34
CA GLU A 304 -41.71 13.65 -29.42
C GLU A 304 -42.48 12.34 -29.72
N ASP A 305 -42.46 11.37 -28.79
CA ASP A 305 -43.65 10.77 -28.11
C ASP A 305 -43.36 9.40 -27.40
N ASP A 306 -43.48 9.43 -26.06
CA ASP A 306 -44.23 8.60 -25.10
C ASP A 306 -44.39 7.04 -25.09
N ILE A 307 -44.56 6.56 -23.84
CA ILE A 307 -45.37 5.43 -23.28
C ILE A 307 -44.63 4.17 -22.70
N GLU A 308 -44.71 4.04 -21.36
CA GLU A 308 -44.46 2.89 -20.42
C GLU A 308 -45.54 1.75 -20.52
N PRO A 309 -45.68 0.67 -19.68
CA PRO A 309 -44.97 0.21 -18.45
C PRO A 309 -44.69 -1.32 -18.29
N GLY A 310 -43.85 -1.66 -17.30
CA GLY A 310 -44.14 -2.69 -16.27
C GLY A 310 -43.78 -4.18 -16.49
N ARG A 311 -42.82 -4.69 -15.68
CA ARG A 311 -42.98 -5.99 -14.96
C ARG A 311 -41.99 -6.19 -13.82
N GLN A 312 -42.55 -6.46 -12.66
CA GLN A 312 -41.92 -6.70 -11.35
C GLN A 312 -41.58 -8.20 -11.20
N LYS A 313 -40.35 -8.57 -10.77
CA LYS A 313 -40.06 -9.87 -10.15
C LYS A 313 -38.92 -9.80 -9.13
N TYR A 314 -39.30 -10.04 -7.87
CA TYR A 314 -38.61 -10.73 -6.78
C TYR A 314 -37.06 -10.71 -6.71
N ALA A 315 -36.58 -10.08 -5.64
CA ALA A 315 -35.21 -10.20 -5.13
C ALA A 315 -35.07 -11.41 -4.18
N PRO A 316 -33.95 -12.14 -4.25
CA PRO A 316 -33.36 -12.81 -3.09
C PRO A 316 -32.13 -12.04 -2.60
N GLU A 317 -31.99 -11.88 -1.28
CA GLU A 317 -30.74 -11.39 -0.67
C GLU A 317 -29.57 -12.35 -0.94
N PRO A 318 -28.34 -11.82 -1.02
CA PRO A 318 -27.18 -12.63 -0.66
C PRO A 318 -26.30 -11.95 0.39
N GLY A 319 -26.29 -12.55 1.57
CA GLY A 319 -25.12 -12.56 2.43
C GLY A 319 -24.10 -13.58 1.94
N ALA A 320 -22.82 -13.25 2.17
CA ALA A 320 -21.63 -14.09 2.13
C ALA A 320 -21.32 -14.86 0.82
N ASP A 321 -20.09 -14.65 0.34
CA ASP A 321 -19.41 -15.34 -0.75
C ASP A 321 -19.83 -15.00 -2.18
N ASP A 322 -19.26 -13.91 -2.72
CA ASP A 322 -18.79 -13.86 -4.12
C ASP A 322 -17.86 -12.65 -4.37
N PHE A 323 -16.54 -12.88 -4.31
CA PHE A 323 -15.55 -12.02 -4.97
C PHE A 323 -14.76 -12.89 -5.95
N ARG A 324 -15.42 -13.30 -7.04
CA ARG A 324 -14.74 -13.83 -8.22
C ARG A 324 -14.32 -12.67 -9.10
N ASN A 325 -13.02 -12.60 -9.34
CA ASN A 325 -12.37 -11.84 -10.41
C ASN A 325 -13.15 -11.99 -11.72
N SER A 326 -13.68 -10.90 -12.25
CA SER A 326 -14.07 -10.82 -13.65
C SER A 326 -13.51 -9.53 -14.27
N ALA A 327 -12.94 -9.73 -15.46
CA ALA A 327 -12.54 -8.75 -16.46
C ALA A 327 -11.29 -7.88 -16.20
N PHE A 328 -10.12 -8.40 -16.62
CA PHE A 328 -9.15 -7.55 -17.32
C PHE A 328 -8.66 -8.29 -18.57
N ASN A 329 -9.21 -7.90 -19.73
CA ASN A 329 -8.76 -8.31 -21.04
C ASN A 329 -7.40 -7.66 -21.36
N LEU A 330 -6.60 -8.34 -22.20
CA LEU A 330 -5.26 -7.99 -22.68
C LEU A 330 -5.09 -6.55 -23.21
N ASP A 331 -6.18 -5.84 -23.52
CA ASP A 331 -6.19 -4.52 -24.19
C ASP A 331 -5.59 -3.38 -23.33
N VAL A 332 -5.52 -3.54 -22.01
CA VAL A 332 -4.87 -2.56 -21.11
C VAL A 332 -3.34 -2.57 -21.28
N PHE A 333 -2.77 -3.70 -21.71
CA PHE A 333 -1.33 -3.89 -21.84
C PHE A 333 -0.73 -3.05 -22.98
N GLU A 334 -1.41 -2.93 -24.13
CA GLU A 334 -0.91 -2.13 -25.24
C GLU A 334 -1.01 -0.61 -24.99
N ARG A 335 -1.98 -0.17 -24.19
CA ARG A 335 -2.16 1.26 -23.88
C ARG A 335 -1.13 1.78 -22.87
N ALA A 336 -0.64 0.92 -21.98
CA ALA A 336 0.39 1.31 -20.99
C ALA A 336 1.79 1.48 -21.59
N LEU A 337 2.07 0.89 -22.76
CA LEU A 337 3.37 1.00 -23.43
C LEU A 337 3.50 2.22 -24.36
N LYS A 338 2.42 2.93 -24.65
CA LYS A 338 2.39 4.13 -25.53
C LYS A 338 2.43 5.47 -24.76
N LEU A 339 2.66 5.45 -23.45
CA LEU A 339 2.82 6.62 -22.56
C LEU A 339 4.14 6.51 -21.79
#